data_AF-A0A3D3W603-F1
#
_entry.id   AF-A0A3D3W603-F1
#
_cell.length_a   1.000
_cell.length_b   1.000
_cell.length_c   1.000
_cell.angle_alpha   90.00
_cell.angle_beta   90.00
_cell.angle_gamma   90.00
#
_symmetry.space_group_name_H-M   'P 1'
#
loop_
_entity.id
_entity.type
_entity.pdbx_description
1 polymer ?
#
loop_
_entity_poly.entity_id
_entity_poly.type
_entity_poly.pdbx_seq_one_letter_code
_entity_poly.pdbx_strand_id
1 'polypeptide(L)'
;MGIRWIWFTVLTCVFECPAVAAAPSDDGVLHLLSERCAGCHQGSEPAGGLNLDEVRDAQSLLSRPVLIHKLLRAIDTGAMPPETESPLPLDLRRQGAVQLRGLLQQASHVAPESAAIWRMNRFQYNNAVRDLFQLNRPVLSLPEKLMTRQSHWLVSGSDGRLAGQMPVEVEARCHSLNPQPGLAGVNAFPADLRAEHGFDNQADQLSMSPLLLDAFLRLSFSIVDSPDFHQESVGIWNQFFAALADGADLRQEITGRLDRFLPRAFRRPISQEQLSRYVQYAYDRCMAGDSLTAAMKKTAAAILSSPAFLLHVRETASQDAVQKSYGAASRLSQFLWSSVPD
;
A
#
# COMPACT_ATOMS: atom_id res chain seq x y z
N MET A 1 -1.02 73.45 -39.79
CA MET A 1 -1.24 72.91 -38.43
C MET A 1 -0.76 71.48 -38.41
N GLY A 2 0.44 71.24 -37.87
CA GLY A 2 1.12 69.94 -37.90
C GLY A 2 0.74 69.07 -36.71
N ILE A 3 0.38 67.82 -36.99
CA ILE A 3 0.09 66.80 -35.98
C ILE A 3 1.43 66.16 -35.58
N ARG A 4 1.88 66.42 -34.34
CA ARG A 4 3.05 65.79 -33.74
C ARG A 4 2.68 64.38 -33.29
N TRP A 5 3.28 63.37 -33.92
CA TRP A 5 3.23 61.99 -33.46
C TRP A 5 4.32 61.77 -32.42
N ILE A 6 3.93 61.52 -31.17
CA ILE A 6 4.83 61.15 -30.08
C ILE A 6 5.10 59.66 -30.20
N TRP A 7 6.33 59.29 -30.55
CA TRP A 7 6.79 57.91 -30.49
C TRP A 7 7.09 57.56 -29.02
N PHE A 8 6.27 56.69 -28.42
CA PHE A 8 6.59 56.07 -27.14
C PHE A 8 7.56 54.91 -27.39
N THR A 9 8.83 55.12 -27.09
CA THR A 9 9.83 54.05 -27.06
C THR A 9 9.58 53.18 -25.84
N VAL A 10 9.05 51.98 -26.03
CA VAL A 10 8.94 50.97 -24.96
C VAL A 10 10.34 50.46 -24.66
N LEU A 11 10.91 50.92 -23.55
CA LEU A 11 12.15 50.41 -22.98
C LEU A 11 11.86 49.00 -22.44
N THR A 12 12.22 47.96 -23.21
CA THR A 12 12.20 46.59 -22.74
C THR A 12 13.37 46.38 -21.79
N CYS A 13 13.12 46.50 -20.49
CA CYS A 13 14.05 46.03 -19.46
C CYS A 13 14.19 44.50 -19.61
N VAL A 14 15.25 44.06 -20.26
CA VAL A 14 15.73 42.68 -20.15
C VAL A 14 16.20 42.51 -18.70
N PHE A 15 15.36 41.89 -17.88
CA PHE A 15 15.83 41.36 -16.59
C PHE A 15 16.79 40.22 -16.91
N GLU A 16 18.09 40.51 -16.90
CA GLU A 16 19.13 39.50 -16.77
C GLU A 16 18.88 38.75 -15.46
N CYS A 17 18.34 37.54 -15.60
CA CYS A 17 18.25 36.59 -14.52
C CYS A 17 19.69 36.29 -14.08
N PRO A 18 20.07 36.50 -12.80
CA PRO A 18 21.40 36.15 -12.35
C PRO A 18 21.61 34.67 -12.65
N ALA A 19 22.71 34.37 -13.34
CA ALA A 19 23.12 33.03 -13.66
C ALA A 19 22.99 32.14 -12.42
N VAL A 20 22.19 31.07 -12.56
CA VAL A 20 22.13 29.97 -11.61
C VAL A 20 23.58 29.59 -11.28
N ALA A 21 23.94 29.72 -10.01
CA ALA A 21 25.24 29.31 -9.51
C ALA A 21 25.53 27.90 -10.01
N ALA A 22 26.73 27.70 -10.55
CA ALA A 22 27.23 26.43 -11.03
C ALA A 22 26.85 25.30 -10.06
N ALA A 23 26.45 24.14 -10.62
CA ALA A 23 26.16 22.94 -9.86
C ALA A 23 27.23 22.76 -8.76
N PRO A 24 26.84 22.62 -7.49
CA PRO A 24 27.82 22.50 -6.42
C PRO A 24 28.67 21.27 -6.71
N SER A 25 29.97 21.46 -6.88
CA SER A 25 30.90 20.36 -7.13
C SER A 25 30.80 19.33 -6.00
N ASP A 26 30.50 18.07 -6.36
CA ASP A 26 30.36 16.95 -5.42
C ASP A 26 31.57 16.79 -4.48
N ASP A 27 32.74 17.29 -4.90
CA ASP A 27 33.99 17.32 -4.14
C ASP A 27 33.90 18.10 -2.82
N GLY A 28 33.01 19.09 -2.71
CA GLY A 28 32.91 19.92 -1.49
C GLY A 28 32.41 19.15 -0.26
N VAL A 29 31.49 18.20 -0.46
CA VAL A 29 30.98 17.35 0.64
C VAL A 29 32.03 16.33 1.05
N LEU A 30 32.71 15.72 0.08
CA LEU A 30 33.75 14.73 0.37
C LEU A 30 34.90 15.38 1.16
N HIS A 31 35.29 16.59 0.78
CA HIS A 31 36.29 17.38 1.50
C HIS A 31 35.85 17.71 2.94
N LEU A 32 34.59 18.13 3.13
CA LEU A 32 34.03 18.39 4.45
C LEU A 32 34.06 17.14 5.34
N LEU A 33 33.64 16.00 4.80
CA LEU A 33 33.64 14.71 5.51
C LEU A 33 35.06 14.26 5.86
N SER A 34 36.02 14.41 4.94
CA SER A 34 37.41 14.03 5.19
C SER A 34 38.12 14.93 6.19
N GLU A 35 37.85 16.24 6.17
CA GLU A 35 38.56 17.18 7.05
C GLU A 35 37.97 17.26 8.46
N ARG A 36 36.64 17.16 8.59
CA ARG A 36 35.92 17.51 9.83
C ARG A 36 35.20 16.33 10.47
N CYS A 37 34.97 15.23 9.75
CA CYS A 37 34.20 14.09 10.26
C CYS A 37 35.05 12.82 10.39
N ALA A 38 36.02 12.62 9.49
CA ALA A 38 36.90 11.46 9.45
C ALA A 38 37.61 11.19 10.78
N GLY A 39 38.04 12.23 11.50
CA GLY A 39 38.83 12.09 12.73
C GLY A 39 38.13 11.26 13.83
N CYS A 40 36.80 11.26 13.88
CA CYS A 40 36.02 10.58 14.92
C CYS A 40 35.12 9.45 14.39
N HIS A 41 34.92 9.38 13.06
CA HIS A 41 34.03 8.43 12.38
C HIS A 41 34.77 7.44 11.47
N GLN A 42 36.04 7.15 11.77
CA GLN A 42 36.87 6.16 11.06
C GLN A 42 37.48 5.15 12.04
N GLY A 43 37.91 3.99 11.53
CA GLY A 43 38.63 2.98 12.31
C GLY A 43 37.74 1.91 12.97
N SER A 44 38.32 1.18 13.93
CA SER A 44 37.70 -0.03 14.52
C SER A 44 36.54 0.25 15.47
N GLU A 45 36.45 1.46 16.05
CA GLU A 45 35.36 1.89 16.94
C GLU A 45 34.90 3.32 16.60
N PRO A 46 34.12 3.50 15.51
CA PRO A 46 33.66 4.82 15.11
C PRO A 46 32.60 5.38 16.06
N ALA A 47 32.72 6.66 16.41
CA ALA A 47 31.77 7.34 17.28
C ALA A 47 30.35 7.30 16.68
N GLY A 48 29.34 7.02 17.51
CA GLY A 48 27.93 6.99 17.09
C GLY A 48 27.57 5.87 16.10
N GLY A 49 28.42 4.86 15.92
CA GLY A 49 28.16 3.71 15.04
C GLY A 49 28.09 4.06 13.55
N LEU A 50 28.78 5.13 13.14
CA LEU A 50 28.82 5.64 11.77
C LEU A 50 30.26 5.55 11.24
N ASN A 51 30.53 4.63 10.31
CA ASN A 51 31.84 4.48 9.69
C ASN A 51 31.90 5.18 8.31
N LEU A 52 32.83 6.11 8.14
CA LEU A 52 33.08 6.85 6.89
C LEU A 52 34.20 6.25 6.03
N ASP A 53 34.89 5.19 6.45
CA ASP A 53 35.98 4.52 5.71
C ASP A 53 35.54 3.99 4.34
N GLU A 54 34.25 3.65 4.22
CA GLU A 54 33.65 3.13 3.00
C GLU A 54 33.23 4.24 2.01
N VAL A 55 33.33 5.50 2.40
CA VAL A 55 32.96 6.66 1.57
C VAL A 55 34.19 7.20 0.87
N ARG A 56 34.46 6.70 -0.34
CA ARG A 56 35.64 7.10 -1.14
C ARG A 56 35.33 8.13 -2.21
N ASP A 57 34.10 8.14 -2.70
CA ASP A 57 33.63 9.01 -3.78
C ASP A 57 32.13 9.33 -3.63
N ALA A 58 31.63 10.22 -4.49
CA ALA A 58 30.22 10.63 -4.49
C ALA A 58 29.28 9.44 -4.80
N GLN A 59 29.71 8.49 -5.64
CA GLN A 59 28.95 7.27 -5.96
C GLN A 59 28.77 6.37 -4.72
N SER A 60 29.76 6.30 -3.85
CA SER A 60 29.70 5.59 -2.57
C SER A 60 28.66 6.19 -1.61
N LEU A 61 28.43 7.50 -1.69
CA LEU A 61 27.34 8.17 -0.97
C LEU A 61 25.98 7.90 -1.62
N LEU A 62 25.89 8.03 -2.95
CA LEU A 62 24.64 7.83 -3.70
C LEU A 62 24.07 6.42 -3.52
N SER A 63 24.93 5.41 -3.41
CA SER A 63 24.54 4.02 -3.09
C SER A 63 24.07 3.80 -1.65
N ARG A 64 24.22 4.80 -0.76
CA ARG A 64 23.90 4.73 0.68
C ARG A 64 22.99 5.90 1.13
N PRO A 65 21.73 5.99 0.66
CA PRO A 65 20.83 7.10 0.99
C PRO A 65 20.54 7.25 2.50
N VAL A 66 20.52 6.13 3.24
CA VAL A 66 20.34 6.14 4.70
C VAL A 66 21.50 6.86 5.41
N LEU A 67 22.73 6.71 4.89
CA LEU A 67 23.91 7.38 5.42
C LEU A 67 23.83 8.89 5.17
N ILE A 68 23.47 9.30 3.95
CA ILE A 68 23.26 10.72 3.60
C ILE A 68 22.21 11.35 4.51
N HIS A 69 21.09 10.66 4.76
CA HIS A 69 20.04 11.17 5.64
C HIS A 69 20.52 11.37 7.10
N LYS A 70 21.31 10.43 7.63
CA LYS A 70 21.91 10.56 8.98
C LYS A 70 22.88 11.75 9.05
N LEU A 71 23.76 11.89 8.07
CA LEU A 71 24.71 13.01 7.97
C LEU A 71 23.98 14.35 7.87
N LEU A 72 22.97 14.43 7.00
CA LEU A 72 22.14 15.62 6.84
C LEU A 72 21.48 16.01 8.16
N ARG A 73 20.88 15.05 8.87
CA ARG A 73 20.26 15.32 10.17
C ARG A 73 21.27 15.84 11.19
N ALA A 74 22.45 15.24 11.29
CA ALA A 74 23.47 15.64 12.25
C ALA A 74 23.98 17.08 12.02
N ILE A 75 24.22 17.44 10.75
CA ILE A 75 24.68 18.78 10.35
C ILE A 75 23.55 19.81 10.47
N ASP A 76 22.34 19.47 10.03
CA ASP A 76 21.19 20.38 10.01
C ASP A 76 20.69 20.72 11.42
N THR A 77 20.68 19.75 12.35
CA THR A 77 20.34 20.00 13.76
C THR A 77 21.51 20.59 14.56
N GLY A 78 22.73 20.59 14.02
CA GLY A 78 23.93 20.99 14.73
C GLY A 78 24.30 20.05 15.89
N ALA A 79 23.85 18.79 15.84
CA ALA A 79 24.18 17.78 16.84
C ALA A 79 25.64 17.29 16.75
N MET A 80 26.32 17.62 15.66
CA MET A 80 27.75 17.35 15.45
C MET A 80 28.44 18.64 14.96
N PRO A 81 29.68 18.93 15.40
CA PRO A 81 30.54 18.13 16.30
C PRO A 81 30.09 18.17 17.78
N PRO A 82 30.56 17.25 18.65
CA PRO A 82 30.22 17.25 20.09
C PRO A 82 30.70 18.53 20.78
N GLU A 83 30.14 18.85 21.96
CA GLU A 83 30.47 20.08 22.72
C GLU A 83 31.97 20.22 23.05
N THR A 84 32.71 19.11 23.05
CA THR A 84 34.15 19.05 23.30
C THR A 84 35.00 19.51 22.11
N GLU A 85 34.41 19.67 20.92
CA GLU A 85 35.10 20.05 19.70
C GLU A 85 34.63 21.42 19.17
N SER A 86 35.46 22.01 18.29
CA SER A 86 35.13 23.31 17.70
C SER A 86 33.92 23.18 16.76
N PRO A 87 32.92 24.07 16.88
CA PRO A 87 31.73 24.00 16.05
C PRO A 87 32.04 24.30 14.58
N LEU A 88 31.29 23.67 13.69
CA LEU A 88 31.34 23.96 12.26
C LEU A 88 30.91 25.42 12.00
N PRO A 89 31.64 26.19 11.17
CA PRO A 89 31.18 27.50 10.72
C PRO A 89 29.80 27.41 10.06
N LEU A 90 28.92 28.39 10.35
CA LEU A 90 27.53 28.37 9.88
C LEU A 90 27.41 28.26 8.36
N ASP A 91 28.30 28.91 7.61
CA ASP A 91 28.30 28.88 6.15
C ASP A 91 28.65 27.50 5.62
N LEU A 92 29.67 26.86 6.21
CA LEU A 92 30.10 25.51 5.85
C LEU A 92 29.02 24.48 6.20
N ARG A 93 28.35 24.65 7.35
CA ARG A 93 27.21 23.82 7.77
C ARG A 93 26.05 23.90 6.77
N ARG A 94 25.71 25.13 6.34
CA ARG A 94 24.64 25.36 5.35
C ARG A 94 25.00 24.77 3.99
N GLN A 95 26.23 24.99 3.52
CA GLN A 95 26.70 24.43 2.25
C GLN A 95 26.70 22.90 2.26
N GLY A 96 27.23 22.28 3.31
CA GLY A 96 27.19 20.82 3.48
C GLY A 96 25.76 20.27 3.51
N ALA A 97 24.83 20.94 4.20
CA ALA A 97 23.43 20.53 4.23
C ALA A 97 22.75 20.65 2.85
N VAL A 98 23.03 21.71 2.08
CA VAL A 98 22.50 21.89 0.72
C VAL A 98 23.01 20.79 -0.21
N GLN A 99 24.31 20.50 -0.17
CA GLN A 99 24.91 19.49 -1.03
C GLN A 99 24.46 18.07 -0.65
N LEU A 100 24.41 17.72 0.64
CA LEU A 100 23.86 16.43 1.10
C LEU A 100 22.40 16.26 0.72
N ARG A 101 21.60 17.33 0.74
CA ARG A 101 20.21 17.30 0.25
C ARG A 101 20.15 17.04 -1.26
N GLY A 102 21.04 17.65 -2.03
CA GLY A 102 21.18 17.39 -3.47
C GLY A 102 21.56 15.95 -3.76
N LEU A 103 22.56 15.40 -3.06
CA LEU A 103 22.95 14.00 -3.18
C LEU A 103 21.84 13.04 -2.72
N LEU A 104 21.09 13.36 -1.67
CA LEU A 104 19.95 12.56 -1.24
C LEU A 104 18.85 12.53 -2.30
N GLN A 105 18.60 13.67 -2.95
CA GLN A 105 17.62 13.77 -4.04
C GLN A 105 18.08 12.95 -5.26
N GLN A 106 19.34 13.06 -5.66
CA GLN A 106 19.92 12.22 -6.72
C GLN A 106 19.86 10.73 -6.37
N ALA A 107 20.22 10.36 -5.13
CA ALA A 107 20.13 9.00 -4.64
C ALA A 107 18.68 8.49 -4.65
N SER A 108 17.69 9.33 -4.37
CA SER A 108 16.27 8.93 -4.44
C SER A 108 15.79 8.63 -5.86
N HIS A 109 16.44 9.17 -6.89
CA HIS A 109 16.16 8.82 -8.30
C HIS A 109 16.83 7.51 -8.73
N VAL A 110 17.89 7.09 -8.05
CA VAL A 110 18.66 5.87 -8.36
C VAL A 110 18.29 4.70 -7.45
N ALA A 111 17.79 4.98 -6.25
CA ALA A 111 17.39 3.97 -5.28
C ALA A 111 16.26 3.10 -5.85
N PRO A 112 16.31 1.77 -5.66
CA PRO A 112 15.17 0.93 -5.98
C PRO A 112 13.96 1.47 -5.23
N GLU A 113 12.87 1.71 -5.95
CA GLU A 113 11.61 2.19 -5.37
C GLU A 113 11.35 1.43 -4.08
N SER A 114 11.30 2.16 -2.96
CA SER A 114 10.90 1.58 -1.68
C SER A 114 9.64 0.77 -1.90
N ALA A 115 9.53 -0.38 -1.22
CA ALA A 115 8.36 -1.23 -1.32
C ALA A 115 7.13 -0.37 -1.03
N ALA A 116 6.41 0.02 -2.09
CA ALA A 116 5.24 0.86 -1.95
C ALA A 116 4.22 0.01 -1.19
N ILE A 117 3.80 0.53 -0.04
CA ILE A 117 2.74 -0.05 0.78
C ILE A 117 1.54 0.86 0.61
N TRP A 118 0.44 0.32 0.11
CA TRP A 118 -0.82 1.03 0.00
C TRP A 118 -1.95 0.13 0.43
N ARG A 119 -3.04 0.70 0.93
CA ARG A 119 -4.24 -0.09 1.25
C ARG A 119 -5.09 -0.37 0.02
N MET A 120 -5.97 -1.34 0.15
CA MET A 120 -7.11 -1.47 -0.75
C MET A 120 -7.99 -0.22 -0.72
N ASN A 121 -8.41 0.21 -1.90
CA ASN A 121 -9.49 1.18 -2.04
C ASN A 121 -10.86 0.52 -1.76
N ARG A 122 -11.91 1.34 -1.66
CA ARG A 122 -13.27 0.86 -1.36
C ARG A 122 -13.77 -0.22 -2.33
N PHE A 123 -13.48 -0.08 -3.62
CA PHE A 123 -13.89 -1.06 -4.65
C PHE A 123 -13.12 -2.38 -4.52
N GLN A 124 -11.80 -2.28 -4.31
CA GLN A 124 -10.93 -3.43 -4.12
C GLN A 124 -11.32 -4.22 -2.87
N TYR A 125 -11.60 -3.55 -1.76
CA TYR A 125 -12.09 -4.21 -0.56
C TYR A 125 -13.43 -4.93 -0.80
N ASN A 126 -14.40 -4.26 -1.44
CA ASN A 126 -15.69 -4.85 -1.77
C ASN A 126 -15.53 -6.12 -2.64
N ASN A 127 -14.74 -6.04 -3.71
CA ASN A 127 -14.53 -7.17 -4.61
C ASN A 127 -13.74 -8.28 -3.93
N ALA A 128 -12.69 -7.95 -3.17
CA ALA A 128 -11.88 -8.90 -2.43
C ALA A 128 -12.73 -9.71 -1.45
N VAL A 129 -13.59 -9.07 -0.67
CA VAL A 129 -14.49 -9.77 0.26
C VAL A 129 -15.51 -10.61 -0.50
N ARG A 130 -16.10 -10.06 -1.58
CA ARG A 130 -17.07 -10.79 -2.40
C ARG A 130 -16.46 -12.06 -2.99
N ASP A 131 -15.28 -11.97 -3.58
CA ASP A 131 -14.67 -13.10 -4.28
C ASP A 131 -14.06 -14.11 -3.29
N LEU A 132 -13.49 -13.63 -2.16
CA LEU A 132 -12.97 -14.49 -1.09
C LEU A 132 -14.05 -15.39 -0.48
N PHE A 133 -15.25 -14.85 -0.24
CA PHE A 133 -16.39 -15.61 0.29
C PHE A 133 -17.32 -16.17 -0.78
N GLN A 134 -17.07 -15.87 -2.06
CA GLN A 134 -17.94 -16.18 -3.19
C GLN A 134 -19.38 -15.69 -2.94
N LEU A 135 -19.51 -14.42 -2.55
CA LEU A 135 -20.81 -13.80 -2.30
C LEU A 135 -21.58 -13.57 -3.60
N ASN A 136 -22.87 -13.89 -3.57
CA ASN A 136 -23.78 -13.69 -4.71
C ASN A 136 -24.24 -12.22 -4.91
N ARG A 137 -23.79 -11.31 -4.05
CA ARG A 137 -24.17 -9.89 -4.03
C ARG A 137 -23.01 -9.01 -3.57
N PRO A 138 -23.01 -7.70 -3.89
CA PRO A 138 -21.97 -6.80 -3.39
C PRO A 138 -22.05 -6.64 -1.87
N VAL A 139 -20.91 -6.36 -1.25
CA VAL A 139 -20.82 -6.08 0.19
C VAL A 139 -21.35 -4.69 0.48
N LEU A 140 -20.89 -3.72 -0.31
CA LEU A 140 -21.26 -2.31 -0.21
C LEU A 140 -22.14 -1.91 -1.39
N SER A 141 -23.06 -0.97 -1.17
CA SER A 141 -23.66 -0.23 -2.27
C SER A 141 -22.58 0.67 -2.90
N LEU A 142 -22.36 0.53 -4.21
CA LEU A 142 -21.32 1.26 -4.97
C LEU A 142 -21.95 2.05 -6.12
N PRO A 143 -22.77 3.10 -5.83
CA PRO A 143 -23.35 3.95 -6.88
C PRO A 143 -22.28 4.63 -7.72
N GLU A 144 -21.08 4.84 -7.18
CA GLU A 144 -19.96 5.47 -7.87
C GLU A 144 -19.29 4.59 -8.95
N LYS A 145 -19.72 3.33 -9.09
CA LYS A 145 -19.23 2.42 -10.13
C LYS A 145 -19.74 2.87 -11.49
N LEU A 146 -18.81 3.14 -12.42
CA LEU A 146 -19.11 3.54 -13.80
C LEU A 146 -19.95 2.48 -14.53
N MET A 147 -20.53 2.87 -15.67
CA MET A 147 -21.36 1.99 -16.50
C MET A 147 -20.70 0.63 -16.69
N THR A 148 -21.39 -0.41 -16.24
CA THR A 148 -20.96 -1.80 -16.44
C THR A 148 -21.92 -2.48 -17.39
N ARG A 149 -21.45 -3.54 -18.06
CA ARG A 149 -22.33 -4.39 -18.86
C ARG A 149 -23.45 -4.96 -17.97
N GLN A 150 -24.68 -4.94 -18.46
CA GLN A 150 -25.81 -5.58 -17.80
C GLN A 150 -25.77 -7.10 -17.96
N SER A 151 -25.37 -7.58 -19.15
CA SER A 151 -25.33 -8.99 -19.50
C SER A 151 -23.90 -9.48 -19.80
N HIS A 152 -23.62 -10.73 -19.43
CA HIS A 152 -22.35 -11.41 -19.72
C HIS A 152 -22.37 -11.99 -21.14
N TRP A 153 -22.36 -11.14 -22.16
CA TRP A 153 -22.42 -11.60 -23.56
C TRP A 153 -21.22 -12.44 -24.01
N LEU A 154 -20.08 -12.35 -23.29
CA LEU A 154 -18.92 -13.19 -23.58
C LEU A 154 -19.17 -14.67 -23.25
N VAL A 155 -20.11 -15.01 -22.36
CA VAL A 155 -20.39 -16.39 -21.94
C VAL A 155 -21.85 -16.70 -22.25
N SER A 156 -22.10 -17.57 -23.22
CA SER A 156 -23.45 -18.05 -23.51
C SER A 156 -23.62 -19.46 -22.93
N GLY A 157 -24.53 -19.59 -21.97
CA GLY A 157 -24.94 -20.88 -21.39
C GLY A 157 -24.36 -21.16 -19.99
N SER A 158 -24.97 -22.12 -19.30
CA SER A 158 -24.54 -22.68 -18.01
C SER A 158 -23.15 -23.31 -18.03
N ASP A 159 -22.63 -23.55 -19.24
CA ASP A 159 -21.47 -24.41 -19.49
C ASP A 159 -20.16 -23.61 -19.57
N GLY A 160 -20.22 -22.29 -19.33
CA GLY A 160 -19.04 -21.41 -19.27
C GLY A 160 -18.33 -21.17 -20.61
N ARG A 161 -18.88 -21.68 -21.73
CA ARG A 161 -18.27 -21.51 -23.05
C ARG A 161 -18.45 -20.08 -23.55
N LEU A 162 -17.40 -19.57 -24.19
CA LEU A 162 -17.46 -18.26 -24.80
C LEU A 162 -18.54 -18.27 -25.90
N ALA A 163 -19.48 -17.33 -25.82
CA ALA A 163 -20.40 -17.10 -26.92
C ALA A 163 -19.55 -16.65 -28.11
N GLY A 164 -19.40 -17.51 -29.12
CA GLY A 164 -18.49 -17.25 -30.25
C GLY A 164 -18.91 -16.06 -31.14
N GLN A 165 -19.95 -15.31 -30.76
CA GLN A 165 -20.48 -14.18 -31.51
C GLN A 165 -20.76 -13.00 -30.56
N MET A 166 -20.17 -11.85 -30.88
CA MET A 166 -20.46 -10.58 -30.22
C MET A 166 -21.89 -10.14 -30.58
N PRO A 167 -22.72 -9.75 -29.60
CA PRO A 167 -24.09 -9.32 -29.90
C PRO A 167 -24.09 -7.98 -30.64
N VAL A 168 -25.12 -7.76 -31.45
CA VAL A 168 -25.33 -6.51 -32.20
C VAL A 168 -25.59 -5.33 -31.25
N GLU A 169 -26.20 -5.61 -30.10
CA GLU A 169 -26.49 -4.64 -29.05
C GLU A 169 -26.01 -5.16 -27.68
N VAL A 170 -25.50 -4.25 -26.86
CA VAL A 170 -25.07 -4.53 -25.49
C VAL A 170 -25.84 -3.62 -24.55
N GLU A 171 -26.59 -4.20 -23.62
CA GLU A 171 -27.20 -3.44 -22.55
C GLU A 171 -26.12 -3.01 -21.55
N ALA A 172 -26.01 -1.70 -21.32
CA ALA A 172 -25.20 -1.11 -20.28
C ALA A 172 -26.08 -0.68 -19.11
N ARG A 173 -25.61 -0.88 -17.88
CA ARG A 173 -26.28 -0.43 -16.66
C ARG A 173 -25.42 0.57 -15.91
N CYS A 174 -26.05 1.68 -15.51
CA CYS A 174 -25.46 2.66 -14.61
C CYS A 174 -25.99 2.44 -13.20
N HIS A 175 -25.12 2.01 -12.28
CA HIS A 175 -25.51 1.77 -10.89
C HIS A 175 -25.69 3.06 -10.08
N SER A 176 -25.28 4.21 -10.61
CA SER A 176 -25.51 5.51 -9.95
C SER A 176 -27.00 5.89 -9.91
N LEU A 177 -27.76 5.52 -10.94
CA LEU A 177 -29.20 5.84 -11.05
C LEU A 177 -30.10 4.80 -10.37
N ASN A 178 -29.62 3.56 -10.25
CA ASN A 178 -30.31 2.48 -9.55
C ASN A 178 -29.27 1.63 -8.79
N PRO A 179 -28.90 2.05 -7.57
CA PRO A 179 -27.87 1.37 -6.80
C PRO A 179 -28.34 -0.02 -6.39
N GLN A 180 -27.50 -1.02 -6.61
CA GLN A 180 -27.76 -2.34 -6.03
C GLN A 180 -27.58 -2.25 -4.50
N PRO A 181 -28.50 -2.84 -3.72
CA PRO A 181 -28.30 -2.93 -2.28
C PRO A 181 -27.08 -3.79 -1.99
N GLY A 182 -26.23 -3.32 -1.08
CA GLY A 182 -25.19 -4.15 -0.46
C GLY A 182 -25.81 -5.07 0.60
N LEU A 183 -24.95 -5.68 1.43
CA LEU A 183 -25.40 -6.43 2.60
C LEU A 183 -26.15 -5.52 3.58
N ALA A 184 -27.29 -5.98 4.09
CA ALA A 184 -28.07 -5.23 5.07
C ALA A 184 -27.25 -4.98 6.35
N GLY A 185 -27.31 -3.76 6.88
CA GLY A 185 -26.59 -3.38 8.10
C GLY A 185 -25.10 -3.05 7.89
N VAL A 186 -24.59 -3.16 6.67
CA VAL A 186 -23.20 -2.81 6.34
C VAL A 186 -23.13 -1.38 5.80
N ASN A 187 -22.66 -0.47 6.65
CA ASN A 187 -22.47 0.94 6.26
C ASN A 187 -21.12 1.15 5.57
N ALA A 188 -21.15 1.93 4.49
CA ALA A 188 -19.94 2.31 3.78
C ALA A 188 -19.08 3.27 4.60
N PHE A 189 -17.75 3.12 4.50
CA PHE A 189 -16.80 4.11 5.00
C PHE A 189 -16.62 5.26 4.00
N PRO A 190 -16.06 6.40 4.45
CA PRO A 190 -15.85 7.57 3.58
C PRO A 190 -15.19 7.17 2.26
N ALA A 191 -15.71 7.70 1.16
CA ALA A 191 -15.16 7.43 -0.15
C ALA A 191 -13.69 7.90 -0.20
N ASP A 192 -12.85 7.09 -0.85
CA ASP A 192 -11.48 7.49 -1.12
C ASP A 192 -11.49 8.77 -1.95
N LEU A 193 -10.62 9.72 -1.59
CA LEU A 193 -10.49 10.96 -2.34
C LEU A 193 -10.13 10.60 -3.78
N ARG A 194 -11.01 10.95 -4.72
CA ARG A 194 -10.67 10.90 -6.14
C ARG A 194 -9.60 11.95 -6.35
N ALA A 195 -8.43 11.54 -6.81
CA ALA A 195 -7.34 12.46 -7.13
C ALA A 195 -7.77 13.45 -8.23
N GLU A 196 -6.96 14.47 -8.49
CA GLU A 196 -7.19 15.50 -9.52
C GLU A 196 -7.49 14.94 -10.93
N HIS A 197 -7.16 13.67 -11.18
CA HIS A 197 -7.38 12.96 -12.45
C HIS A 197 -8.43 11.84 -12.40
N GLY A 198 -9.20 11.73 -11.31
CA GLY A 198 -10.33 10.80 -11.21
C GLY A 198 -9.96 9.32 -10.99
N PHE A 199 -8.69 9.01 -10.75
CA PHE A 199 -8.23 7.66 -10.39
C PHE A 199 -8.29 7.44 -8.86
N ASP A 200 -8.57 6.20 -8.46
CA ASP A 200 -8.80 5.77 -7.07
C ASP A 200 -7.77 4.72 -6.59
N ASN A 201 -6.72 4.48 -7.36
CA ASN A 201 -5.68 3.46 -7.13
C ASN A 201 -4.28 4.06 -6.89
N GLN A 202 -4.22 5.31 -6.43
CA GLN A 202 -2.96 6.02 -6.18
C GLN A 202 -2.34 5.61 -4.84
N ALA A 203 -1.16 5.00 -4.88
CA ALA A 203 -0.52 4.41 -3.70
C ALA A 203 -0.15 5.44 -2.61
N ASP A 204 0.20 6.66 -3.00
CA ASP A 204 0.54 7.79 -2.12
C ASP A 204 -0.66 8.35 -1.36
N GLN A 205 -1.88 8.21 -1.90
CA GLN A 205 -3.13 8.65 -1.26
C GLN A 205 -3.74 7.54 -0.38
N LEU A 206 -3.42 6.28 -0.65
CA LEU A 206 -3.96 5.11 0.03
C LEU A 206 -3.15 4.74 1.28
N SER A 207 -3.03 5.69 2.21
CA SER A 207 -2.43 5.47 3.53
C SER A 207 -3.43 4.88 4.54
N MET A 208 -2.91 4.30 5.63
CA MET A 208 -3.69 3.72 6.73
C MET A 208 -3.50 4.53 8.01
N SER A 209 -4.55 5.23 8.46
CA SER A 209 -4.58 5.86 9.78
C SER A 209 -5.18 4.91 10.83
N PRO A 210 -4.89 5.11 12.14
CA PRO A 210 -5.50 4.32 13.21
C PRO A 210 -7.04 4.38 13.21
N LEU A 211 -7.62 5.55 12.89
CA LEU A 211 -9.07 5.71 12.76
C LEU A 211 -9.63 4.86 11.63
N LEU A 212 -8.91 4.78 10.51
CA LEU A 212 -9.31 3.96 9.38
C LEU A 212 -9.20 2.46 9.69
N LEU A 213 -8.27 2.05 10.55
CA LEU A 213 -8.17 0.67 11.01
C LEU A 213 -9.36 0.28 11.90
N ASP A 214 -9.78 1.14 12.85
CA ASP A 214 -10.99 0.92 13.67
C ASP A 214 -12.24 0.83 12.79
N ALA A 215 -12.31 1.70 11.80
CA ALA A 215 -13.32 1.67 10.75
C ALA A 215 -13.40 0.30 10.04
N PHE A 216 -12.27 -0.21 9.52
CA PHE A 216 -12.24 -1.52 8.87
C PHE A 216 -12.57 -2.68 9.84
N LEU A 217 -12.23 -2.56 11.12
CA LEU A 217 -12.62 -3.53 12.13
C LEU A 217 -14.15 -3.59 12.27
N ARG A 218 -14.80 -2.44 12.48
CA ARG A 218 -16.27 -2.35 12.56
C ARG A 218 -16.95 -2.82 11.28
N LEU A 219 -16.37 -2.48 10.12
CA LEU A 219 -16.85 -2.94 8.82
C LEU A 219 -16.83 -4.47 8.74
N SER A 220 -15.70 -5.07 9.13
CA SER A 220 -15.51 -6.51 9.02
C SER A 220 -16.50 -7.29 9.90
N PHE A 221 -16.83 -6.77 11.09
CA PHE A 221 -17.87 -7.34 11.94
C PHE A 221 -19.27 -7.14 11.36
N SER A 222 -19.61 -5.95 10.86
CA SER A 222 -20.94 -5.71 10.27
C SER A 222 -21.21 -6.60 9.06
N ILE A 223 -20.18 -6.95 8.28
CA ILE A 223 -20.28 -7.87 7.14
C ILE A 223 -20.71 -9.27 7.60
N VAL A 224 -20.02 -9.86 8.57
CA VAL A 224 -20.28 -11.24 9.00
C VAL A 224 -21.55 -11.36 9.85
N ASP A 225 -21.94 -10.27 10.53
CA ASP A 225 -23.15 -10.16 11.35
C ASP A 225 -24.39 -9.77 10.54
N SER A 226 -24.21 -9.38 9.27
CA SER A 226 -25.32 -9.08 8.37
C SER A 226 -26.28 -10.28 8.25
N PRO A 227 -27.61 -10.05 8.25
CA PRO A 227 -28.58 -11.11 8.02
C PRO A 227 -28.43 -11.73 6.62
N ASP A 228 -27.85 -10.99 5.68
CA ASP A 228 -27.55 -11.45 4.32
C ASP A 228 -26.27 -12.28 4.25
N PHE A 229 -25.52 -12.47 5.34
CA PHE A 229 -24.32 -13.31 5.40
C PHE A 229 -24.66 -14.71 5.96
N HIS A 230 -25.19 -15.57 5.09
CA HIS A 230 -25.69 -16.90 5.42
C HIS A 230 -25.35 -17.95 4.34
N GLN A 231 -25.75 -19.19 4.55
CA GLN A 231 -25.37 -20.34 3.72
C GLN A 231 -25.73 -20.23 2.23
N GLU A 232 -26.81 -19.53 1.88
CA GLU A 232 -27.25 -19.40 0.48
C GLU A 232 -26.53 -18.26 -0.24
N SER A 233 -26.02 -17.27 0.50
CA SER A 233 -25.33 -16.12 -0.07
C SER A 233 -23.81 -16.31 -0.15
N VAL A 234 -23.24 -17.14 0.72
CA VAL A 234 -21.79 -17.39 0.83
C VAL A 234 -21.43 -18.72 0.15
N GLY A 235 -20.76 -18.68 -1.00
CA GLY A 235 -20.41 -19.89 -1.76
C GLY A 235 -19.46 -20.85 -1.02
N ILE A 236 -18.57 -20.32 -0.16
CA ILE A 236 -17.64 -21.16 0.63
C ILE A 236 -18.22 -21.68 1.96
N TRP A 237 -19.52 -21.49 2.22
CA TRP A 237 -20.11 -21.74 3.54
C TRP A 237 -19.83 -23.15 4.07
N ASN A 238 -20.04 -24.16 3.24
CA ASN A 238 -19.85 -25.57 3.63
C ASN A 238 -18.38 -25.90 3.96
N GLN A 239 -17.44 -25.17 3.37
CA GLN A 239 -16.01 -25.41 3.54
C GLN A 239 -15.41 -24.65 4.72
N PHE A 240 -16.02 -23.51 5.10
CA PHE A 240 -15.43 -22.58 6.07
C PHE A 240 -16.30 -22.32 7.31
N PHE A 241 -17.63 -22.20 7.16
CA PHE A 241 -18.56 -21.81 8.23
C PHE A 241 -19.46 -22.94 8.74
N ALA A 242 -19.50 -24.10 8.06
CA ALA A 242 -20.32 -25.23 8.45
C ALA A 242 -20.12 -25.65 9.91
N ALA A 243 -21.17 -26.17 10.53
CA ALA A 243 -21.08 -26.76 11.85
C ALA A 243 -20.06 -27.91 11.89
N LEU A 244 -19.58 -28.22 13.09
CA LEU A 244 -18.66 -29.34 13.29
C LEU A 244 -19.41 -30.65 13.04
N ALA A 245 -18.79 -31.59 12.32
CA ALA A 245 -19.33 -32.94 12.17
C ALA A 245 -19.20 -33.73 13.48
N ASP A 246 -20.12 -34.66 13.72
CA ASP A 246 -20.11 -35.47 14.94
C ASP A 246 -18.80 -36.26 15.09
N GLY A 247 -18.14 -36.11 16.25
CA GLY A 247 -16.89 -36.80 16.56
C GLY A 247 -15.62 -36.22 15.93
N ALA A 248 -15.70 -35.09 15.21
CA ALA A 248 -14.53 -34.43 14.65
C ALA A 248 -13.73 -33.66 15.72
N ASP A 249 -12.41 -33.62 15.57
CA ASP A 249 -11.54 -32.77 16.39
C ASP A 249 -11.71 -31.30 15.96
N LEU A 250 -12.23 -30.50 16.89
CA LEU A 250 -12.48 -29.06 16.69
C LEU A 250 -11.23 -28.30 16.24
N ARG A 251 -10.06 -28.56 16.85
CA ARG A 251 -8.83 -27.83 16.56
C ARG A 251 -8.26 -28.23 15.21
N GLN A 252 -8.32 -29.52 14.88
CA GLN A 252 -7.90 -30.02 13.58
C GLN A 252 -8.78 -29.43 12.45
N GLU A 253 -10.09 -29.38 12.66
CA GLU A 253 -11.04 -28.81 11.70
C GLU A 253 -10.79 -27.32 11.48
N ILE A 254 -10.65 -26.53 12.55
CA ILE A 254 -10.31 -25.10 12.46
C ILE A 254 -9.00 -24.90 11.68
N THR A 255 -7.98 -25.71 11.96
CA THR A 255 -6.68 -25.63 11.30
C THR A 255 -6.82 -25.89 9.79
N GLY A 256 -7.51 -26.96 9.39
CA GLY A 256 -7.70 -27.29 7.98
C GLY A 256 -8.53 -26.26 7.20
N ARG A 257 -9.44 -25.54 7.86
CA ARG A 257 -10.20 -24.44 7.25
C ARG A 257 -9.34 -23.20 7.05
N LEU A 258 -8.57 -22.81 8.08
CA LEU A 258 -7.73 -21.61 8.03
C LEU A 258 -6.50 -21.78 7.13
N ASP A 259 -5.92 -22.97 7.07
CA ASP A 259 -4.76 -23.26 6.21
C ASP A 259 -5.06 -23.03 4.72
N ARG A 260 -6.28 -23.37 4.27
CA ARG A 260 -6.74 -23.10 2.90
C ARG A 260 -7.16 -21.65 2.67
N PHE A 261 -7.70 -21.00 3.70
CA PHE A 261 -8.30 -19.67 3.58
C PHE A 261 -7.28 -18.52 3.67
N LEU A 262 -6.33 -18.61 4.61
CA LEU A 262 -5.39 -17.52 4.90
C LEU A 262 -4.45 -17.19 3.72
N PRO A 263 -3.90 -18.15 2.95
CA PRO A 263 -3.05 -17.83 1.81
C PRO A 263 -3.77 -17.03 0.72
N ARG A 264 -5.07 -17.30 0.51
CA ARG A 264 -5.92 -16.55 -0.43
C ARG A 264 -6.25 -15.16 0.12
N ALA A 265 -6.64 -15.09 1.40
CA ALA A 265 -6.97 -13.83 2.06
C ALA A 265 -5.76 -12.86 2.11
N PHE A 266 -4.58 -13.33 2.50
CA PHE A 266 -3.38 -12.48 2.61
C PHE A 266 -2.53 -12.44 1.33
N ARG A 267 -2.88 -13.25 0.32
CA ARG A 267 -2.20 -13.29 -0.99
C ARG A 267 -0.70 -13.57 -0.87
N ARG A 268 -0.33 -14.41 0.09
CA ARG A 268 1.06 -14.78 0.38
C ARG A 268 1.13 -16.10 1.16
N PRO A 269 2.29 -16.77 1.17
CA PRO A 269 2.54 -17.90 2.06
C PRO A 269 2.35 -17.50 3.53
N ILE A 270 1.84 -18.43 4.34
CA ILE A 270 1.54 -18.22 5.76
C ILE A 270 2.50 -19.05 6.60
N SER A 271 3.13 -18.42 7.59
CA SER A 271 3.95 -19.14 8.57
C SER A 271 3.08 -19.95 9.53
N GLN A 272 3.62 -21.06 10.06
CA GLN A 272 2.90 -21.87 11.06
C GLN A 272 2.53 -21.05 12.31
N GLU A 273 3.36 -20.10 12.72
CA GLU A 273 3.07 -19.20 13.84
C GLU A 273 1.86 -18.28 13.53
N GLN A 274 1.80 -17.71 12.32
CA GLN A 274 0.65 -16.90 11.90
C GLN A 274 -0.63 -17.74 11.86
N LEU A 275 -0.60 -18.94 11.30
CA LEU A 275 -1.74 -19.85 11.29
C LEU A 275 -2.20 -20.17 12.71
N SER A 276 -1.25 -20.53 13.59
CA SER A 276 -1.52 -20.91 14.98
C SER A 276 -2.23 -19.81 15.77
N ARG A 277 -1.91 -18.52 15.52
CA ARG A 277 -2.61 -17.39 16.17
C ARG A 277 -4.09 -17.32 15.81
N TYR A 278 -4.44 -17.50 14.54
CA TYR A 278 -5.85 -17.50 14.12
C TYR A 278 -6.59 -18.75 14.56
N VAL A 279 -5.93 -19.92 14.54
CA VAL A 279 -6.49 -21.17 15.06
C VAL A 279 -6.78 -21.03 16.55
N GLN A 280 -5.85 -20.49 17.33
CA GLN A 280 -6.02 -20.28 18.76
C GLN A 280 -7.18 -19.33 19.04
N TYR A 281 -7.26 -18.21 18.33
CA TYR A 281 -8.38 -17.27 18.46
C TYR A 281 -9.73 -17.95 18.23
N ALA A 282 -9.91 -18.69 17.13
CA ALA A 282 -11.16 -19.37 16.82
C ALA A 282 -11.51 -20.46 17.86
N TYR A 283 -10.49 -21.19 18.31
CA TYR A 283 -10.63 -22.23 19.33
C TYR A 283 -11.09 -21.62 20.68
N ASP A 284 -10.46 -20.54 21.12
CA ASP A 284 -10.81 -19.85 22.36
C ASP A 284 -12.24 -19.30 22.33
N ARG A 285 -12.71 -18.81 21.17
CA ARG A 285 -14.11 -18.40 20.98
C ARG A 285 -15.08 -19.57 21.17
N CYS A 286 -14.75 -20.75 20.65
CA CYS A 286 -15.55 -21.95 20.85
C CYS A 286 -15.57 -22.40 22.31
N MET A 287 -14.41 -22.34 23.00
CA MET A 287 -14.32 -22.65 24.43
C MET A 287 -15.10 -21.65 25.30
N ALA A 288 -15.24 -20.40 24.83
CA ALA A 288 -16.08 -19.38 25.46
C ALA A 288 -17.60 -19.56 25.18
N GLY A 289 -18.00 -20.61 24.47
CA GLY A 289 -19.41 -20.96 24.22
C GLY A 289 -19.97 -20.50 22.87
N ASP A 290 -19.17 -19.91 21.99
CA ASP A 290 -19.61 -19.64 20.61
C ASP A 290 -19.76 -20.97 19.84
N SER A 291 -20.75 -21.07 18.96
CA SER A 291 -20.78 -22.16 17.97
C SER A 291 -19.57 -22.03 17.02
N LEU A 292 -19.12 -23.14 16.41
CA LEU A 292 -18.03 -23.09 15.43
C LEU A 292 -18.32 -22.07 14.31
N THR A 293 -19.57 -22.01 13.82
CA THR A 293 -19.98 -21.02 12.83
C THR A 293 -19.78 -19.59 13.32
N ALA A 294 -20.21 -19.27 14.55
CA ALA A 294 -20.05 -17.94 15.12
C ALA A 294 -18.56 -17.59 15.38
N ALA A 295 -17.77 -18.55 15.87
CA ALA A 295 -16.34 -18.38 16.08
C ALA A 295 -15.60 -18.14 14.74
N MET A 296 -15.95 -18.90 13.69
CA MET A 296 -15.36 -18.73 12.36
C MET A 296 -15.79 -17.41 11.71
N LYS A 297 -17.04 -16.93 11.91
CA LYS A 297 -17.47 -15.58 11.49
C LYS A 297 -16.62 -14.48 12.15
N LYS A 298 -16.41 -14.54 13.46
CA LYS A 298 -15.55 -13.59 14.18
C LYS A 298 -14.10 -13.65 13.71
N THR A 299 -13.61 -14.87 13.43
CA THR A 299 -12.26 -15.08 12.89
C THR A 299 -12.12 -14.51 11.49
N ALA A 300 -13.12 -14.68 10.62
CA ALA A 300 -13.19 -14.02 9.32
C ALA A 300 -13.15 -12.50 9.46
N ALA A 301 -13.93 -11.90 10.37
CA ALA A 301 -13.88 -10.46 10.61
C ALA A 301 -12.49 -9.98 11.08
N ALA A 302 -11.81 -10.75 11.94
CA ALA A 302 -10.44 -10.46 12.36
C ALA A 302 -9.42 -10.56 11.20
N ILE A 303 -9.65 -11.47 10.25
CA ILE A 303 -8.82 -11.60 9.03
C ILE A 303 -9.04 -10.39 8.11
N LEU A 304 -10.30 -10.01 7.86
CA LEU A 304 -10.66 -8.88 6.98
C LEU A 304 -10.19 -7.52 7.49
N SER A 305 -10.01 -7.37 8.80
CA SER A 305 -9.50 -6.15 9.44
C SER A 305 -7.99 -6.14 9.64
N SER A 306 -7.31 -7.26 9.35
CA SER A 306 -5.87 -7.39 9.48
C SER A 306 -5.14 -6.51 8.47
N PRO A 307 -4.03 -5.84 8.85
CA PRO A 307 -3.15 -5.18 7.88
C PRO A 307 -2.67 -6.10 6.76
N ALA A 308 -2.51 -7.42 7.03
CA ALA A 308 -2.12 -8.39 6.02
C ALA A 308 -3.20 -8.58 4.93
N PHE A 309 -4.47 -8.34 5.25
CA PHE A 309 -5.57 -8.34 4.28
C PHE A 309 -5.71 -6.98 3.61
N LEU A 310 -5.65 -5.89 4.38
CA LEU A 310 -5.93 -4.53 3.89
C LEU A 310 -4.82 -3.95 3.02
N LEU A 311 -3.56 -4.31 3.26
CA LEU A 311 -2.41 -3.72 2.61
C LEU A 311 -1.93 -4.55 1.41
N HIS A 312 -1.50 -3.82 0.39
CA HIS A 312 -0.68 -4.30 -0.71
C HIS A 312 0.76 -3.90 -0.43
N VAL A 313 1.65 -4.89 -0.49
CA VAL A 313 3.09 -4.68 -0.34
C VAL A 313 3.72 -5.04 -1.68
N ARG A 314 4.31 -4.06 -2.35
CA ARG A 314 5.13 -4.33 -3.53
C ARG A 314 6.52 -4.76 -3.08
N GLU A 315 6.70 -6.05 -2.90
CA GLU A 315 8.02 -6.62 -2.62
C GLU A 315 8.90 -6.53 -3.87
N THR A 316 9.98 -5.76 -3.78
CA THR A 316 10.91 -5.53 -4.89
C THR A 316 12.06 -6.55 -4.94
N ALA A 317 12.25 -7.39 -3.91
CA ALA A 317 13.46 -8.20 -3.79
C ALA A 317 13.35 -9.53 -3.00
N SER A 318 12.21 -10.23 -2.99
CA SER A 318 12.23 -11.61 -2.47
C SER A 318 12.97 -12.51 -3.46
N GLN A 319 13.92 -13.33 -2.98
CA GLN A 319 14.59 -14.35 -3.81
C GLN A 319 13.74 -15.61 -3.97
N ASP A 320 12.71 -15.80 -3.13
CA ASP A 320 11.82 -16.95 -3.14
C ASP A 320 10.86 -16.92 -4.35
N ALA A 321 10.93 -17.95 -5.20
CA ALA A 321 10.09 -18.10 -6.38
C ALA A 321 8.59 -18.21 -6.04
N VAL A 322 8.24 -18.80 -4.89
CA VAL A 322 6.85 -18.92 -4.45
C VAL A 322 6.31 -17.54 -4.12
N GLN A 323 7.05 -16.76 -3.36
CA GLN A 323 6.65 -15.40 -2.99
C GLN A 323 6.58 -14.45 -4.19
N LYS A 324 7.49 -14.60 -5.17
CA LYS A 324 7.40 -13.90 -6.46
C LYS A 324 6.12 -14.23 -7.22
N SER A 325 5.72 -15.51 -7.22
CA SER A 325 4.51 -15.98 -7.91
C SER A 325 3.24 -15.39 -7.27
N TYR A 326 3.16 -15.38 -5.94
CA TYR A 326 2.08 -14.69 -5.20
C TYR A 326 2.05 -13.19 -5.50
N GLY A 327 3.21 -12.53 -5.48
CA GLY A 327 3.31 -11.11 -5.81
C GLY A 327 2.85 -10.79 -7.23
N ALA A 328 3.23 -11.61 -8.21
CA ALA A 328 2.80 -11.46 -9.60
C ALA A 328 1.28 -11.70 -9.77
N ALA A 329 0.74 -12.78 -9.19
CA ALA A 329 -0.68 -13.11 -9.24
C ALA A 329 -1.54 -12.01 -8.58
N SER A 330 -1.10 -11.52 -7.41
CA SER A 330 -1.76 -10.43 -6.69
C SER A 330 -1.83 -9.15 -7.52
N ARG A 331 -0.72 -8.76 -8.17
CA ARG A 331 -0.70 -7.58 -9.06
C ARG A 331 -1.57 -7.75 -10.30
N LEU A 332 -1.49 -8.90 -10.95
CA LEU A 332 -2.30 -9.20 -12.13
C LEU A 332 -3.79 -9.19 -11.80
N SER A 333 -4.17 -9.78 -10.67
CA SER A 333 -5.56 -9.82 -10.20
C SER A 333 -6.09 -8.43 -9.84
N GLN A 334 -5.28 -7.61 -9.17
CA GLN A 334 -5.64 -6.22 -8.89
C GLN A 334 -5.82 -5.41 -10.18
N PHE A 335 -4.96 -5.64 -11.18
CA PHE A 335 -5.04 -4.94 -12.46
C PHE A 335 -6.27 -5.35 -13.29
N LEU A 336 -6.58 -6.65 -13.36
CA LEU A 336 -7.65 -7.18 -14.21
C LEU A 336 -9.03 -7.13 -13.53
N TRP A 337 -9.10 -7.46 -12.24
CA TRP A 337 -10.34 -7.72 -11.53
C TRP A 337 -10.58 -6.77 -10.36
N SER A 338 -9.58 -5.95 -10.00
CA SER A 338 -9.57 -5.16 -8.77
C SER A 338 -9.91 -6.03 -7.54
N SER A 339 -9.37 -7.25 -7.47
CA SER A 339 -9.72 -8.25 -6.45
C SER A 339 -8.55 -9.18 -6.10
N VAL A 340 -8.79 -10.12 -5.18
CA VAL A 340 -7.85 -11.19 -4.80
C VAL A 340 -7.69 -12.22 -5.92
N PRO A 341 -6.49 -12.81 -6.11
CA PRO A 341 -6.29 -13.91 -7.05
C PRO A 341 -7.05 -15.17 -6.61
N ASP A 342 -7.42 -16.00 -7.59
CA ASP A 342 -8.20 -17.22 -7.40
C ASP A 342 -7.51 -18.27 -6.52
#